data_AF-A0A938UAE7-F1
#
_entry.id   AF-A0A938UAE7-F1
#
_cell.length_a   1.000
_cell.length_b   1.000
_cell.length_c   1.000
_cell.angle_alpha   90.00
_cell.angle_beta   90.00
_cell.angle_gamma   90.00
#
_symmetry.space_group_name_H-M   'P 1'
#
loop_
_entity.id
_entity.type
_entity.pdbx_description
1 polymer ?
#
loop_
_entity_poly.entity_id
_entity_poly.type
_entity_poly.pdbx_seq_one_letter_code
_entity_poly.pdbx_strand_id
1 'polypeptide(L)' 'MREFKKQYPFLMACRRKPTPYTPIWLMRQAGRYMKEYRNLRKKYSFLEMCKNPELAAEVT' A
#
# COMPACT_ATOMS: atom_id res chain seq x y z
N MET A 1 -23.34 -16.88 -11.18
CA MET A 1 -23.68 -15.79 -10.25
C MET A 1 -22.60 -14.72 -10.38
N ARG A 2 -22.93 -13.48 -10.78
CA ARG A 2 -21.93 -12.41 -10.96
C ARG A 2 -21.65 -11.79 -9.59
N GLU A 3 -20.43 -11.95 -9.08
CA GLU A 3 -19.93 -11.16 -7.95
C GLU A 3 -20.10 -9.68 -8.26
N PHE A 4 -20.74 -8.96 -7.36
CA PHE A 4 -20.79 -7.50 -7.39
C PHE A 4 -19.36 -6.97 -7.29
N LYS A 5 -18.77 -6.59 -8.43
CA LYS A 5 -17.44 -5.98 -8.49
C LYS A 5 -17.44 -4.71 -7.64
N LYS A 6 -16.83 -4.78 -6.46
CA LYS A 6 -16.45 -3.61 -5.67
C LYS A 6 -15.63 -2.68 -6.57
N GLN A 7 -16.18 -1.53 -6.92
CA GLN A 7 -15.50 -0.58 -7.80
C GLN A 7 -14.57 0.29 -6.96
N TYR A 8 -13.26 0.09 -7.14
CA TYR A 8 -12.24 0.88 -6.47
C TYR A 8 -12.03 2.21 -7.20
N PRO A 9 -12.18 3.37 -6.55
CA PRO A 9 -12.03 4.68 -7.19
C PRO A 9 -10.69 4.87 -7.89
N PHE A 10 -9.60 4.34 -7.34
CA PHE A 10 -8.30 4.34 -8.00
C PHE A 10 -8.33 3.63 -9.37
N LEU A 11 -8.86 2.41 -9.43
CA LEU A 11 -8.95 1.65 -10.69
C LEU A 11 -9.95 2.27 -11.69
N MET A 12 -10.95 2.99 -11.20
CA MET A 12 -11.87 3.74 -12.04
C MET A 12 -11.20 4.97 -12.66
N ALA A 13 -10.46 5.74 -11.86
CA ALA A 13 -9.69 6.88 -12.34
C ALA A 13 -8.66 6.45 -13.40
N CYS A 14 -7.93 5.35 -13.18
CA CYS A 14 -7.01 4.80 -14.18
C CYS A 14 -7.69 4.42 -15.51
N ARG A 15 -8.98 4.06 -15.46
CA ARG A 15 -9.80 3.71 -16.64
C ARG A 15 -10.62 4.89 -17.16
N ARG A 16 -10.33 6.13 -16.71
CA ARG A 16 -11.04 7.36 -17.09
C ARG A 16 -12.55 7.32 -16.85
N LYS A 17 -12.99 6.58 -15.82
CA LYS A 17 -14.40 6.56 -15.38
C LYS A 17 -14.64 7.68 -14.36
N PRO A 18 -15.86 8.24 -14.27
CA PRO A 18 -16.22 9.18 -13.21
C PRO A 18 -16.00 8.58 -11.82
N THR A 19 -15.34 9.31 -10.92
CA THR A 19 -15.12 8.91 -9.53
C THR A 19 -15.76 9.92 -8.58
N PRO A 20 -16.25 9.48 -7.39
CA PRO A 20 -16.88 10.39 -6.41
C PRO A 20 -15.89 11.40 -5.81
N TYR A 21 -14.58 11.13 -5.92
CA TYR A 21 -13.48 11.99 -5.49
C TYR A 21 -12.22 11.66 -6.30
N THR A 22 -11.19 12.50 -6.20
CA THR A 22 -9.88 12.26 -6.82
C THR A 22 -9.04 11.33 -5.92
N PRO A 23 -8.76 10.07 -6.33
CA PRO A 23 -7.92 9.19 -5.53
C PRO A 23 -6.46 9.65 -5.56
N ILE A 24 -5.79 9.65 -4.40
CA ILE A 24 -4.38 10.04 -4.26
C ILE A 24 -3.58 8.84 -3.75
N TRP A 25 -2.38 8.66 -4.30
CA TRP A 25 -1.37 7.74 -3.80
C TRP A 25 -0.03 8.46 -3.76
N LEU A 26 0.75 8.25 -2.70
CA LEU A 26 2.07 8.83 -2.57
C LEU A 26 3.14 7.75 -2.76
N MET A 27 4.06 7.98 -3.68
CA MET A 27 5.23 7.11 -3.81
C MET A 27 6.02 7.14 -2.50
N ARG A 28 6.37 5.95 -2.00
CA ARG A 28 7.06 5.76 -0.71
C ARG A 28 6.25 6.25 0.50
N GLN A 29 4.92 6.13 0.45
CA GLN A 29 4.07 6.36 1.63
C GLN A 29 4.47 5.48 2.82
N ALA A 30 4.98 4.28 2.60
CA ALA A 30 5.59 3.48 3.66
C ALA A 30 7.10 3.74 3.69
N GLY A 31 7.57 4.53 4.65
CA GLY A 31 8.96 4.96 4.65
C GLY A 31 9.50 5.41 5.99
N ARG A 32 10.77 5.83 5.96
CA ARG A 32 11.59 6.20 7.15
C ARG A 32 11.00 7.31 8.02
N TYR A 33 10.01 8.04 7.52
CA TYR A 33 9.32 9.07 8.28
C TYR A 33 8.37 8.48 9.34
N MET A 34 7.84 7.27 9.12
CA MET A 34 7.00 6.56 10.09
C MET A 34 7.84 5.98 11.23
N LYS A 35 7.36 6.13 12.48
CA LYS A 35 8.06 5.63 13.67
C LYS A 35 8.06 4.11 13.71
N GLU A 36 6.95 3.53 13.27
CA GLU A 36 6.67 2.10 13.13
C GLU A 36 7.69 1.46 12.17
N TYR A 37 7.86 2.07 10.98
CA TYR A 37 8.85 1.63 9.99
C TYR A 37 10.29 1.66 10.55
N ARG A 38 10.64 2.73 11.29
CA ARG A 38 11.96 2.84 11.93
C ARG A 38 12.19 1.77 13.02
N ASN A 39 11.15 1.43 13.78
CA ASN A 39 11.24 0.39 14.80
C ASN A 39 11.44 -1.00 14.19
N LEU A 40 10.76 -1.32 13.09
CA LEU A 40 10.97 -2.56 12.35
C LEU A 40 12.39 -2.65 11.76
N ARG A 41 12.89 -1.54 11.19
CA ARG A 41 14.27 -1.44 10.68
C ARG A 41 15.38 -1.58 11.72
N LYS A 42 15.09 -1.40 13.01
CA LYS A 42 16.04 -1.69 14.11
C LYS A 42 16.13 -3.19 14.41
N LYS A 43 15.07 -3.95 14.11
CA LYS A 43 14.97 -5.38 14.40
C LYS A 43 15.36 -6.26 13.22
N TYR A 44 15.08 -5.80 12.00
CA TYR A 44 15.29 -6.57 10.78
C TYR A 44 16.07 -5.75 9.75
N SER A 45 16.99 -6.41 9.04
CA SER A 45 17.67 -5.80 7.89
C SER A 45 16.69 -5.58 6.74
N PHE A 46 17.06 -4.72 5.78
CA PHE A 46 16.20 -4.45 4.62
C PHE A 46 15.84 -5.71 3.85
N LEU A 47 16.84 -6.56 3.62
CA LEU A 47 16.69 -7.74 2.79
C LEU A 47 15.80 -8.78 3.48
N GLU A 48 15.88 -8.89 4.80
CA GLU A 48 15.01 -9.76 5.60
C GLU A 48 13.56 -9.26 5.59
N MET A 49 13.34 -7.94 5.72
CA MET A 49 11.98 -7.37 5.60
C MET A 49 11.38 -7.63 4.22
N CYS A 50 12.16 -7.56 3.14
CA CYS A 50 11.68 -7.84 1.79
C CYS A 50 11.45 -9.34 1.53
N LYS A 51 12.18 -10.23 2.22
CA LYS A 51 12.09 -11.69 2.05
C LYS A 51 11.05 -12.35 2.96
N ASN A 52 10.57 -11.63 3.98
CA ASN A 52 9.51 -12.12 4.87
C ASN A 52 8.16 -11.50 4.46
N PRO A 53 7.20 -12.29 3.94
CA PRO A 53 5.90 -11.81 3.48
C PRO A 53 5.07 -11.14 4.57
N GLU A 54 5.15 -11.63 5.82
CA GLU A 54 4.37 -11.09 6.94
C GLU A 54 4.89 -9.70 7.33
N LEU A 55 6.21 -9.54 7.42
CA LEU A 55 6.84 -8.24 7.69
C LEU A 55 6.65 -7.25 6.54
N ALA A 56 6.62 -7.73 5.30
CA ALA A 56 6.35 -6.87 4.13
C ALA A 56 4.89 -6.36 4.12
N ALA A 57 3.94 -7.19 4.55
CA ALA A 57 2.53 -6.82 4.65
C ALA A 57 2.27 -5.80 5.78
N GLU A 58 2.95 -5.91 6.92
CA GLU A 58 2.81 -4.95 8.02
C GLU A 58 3.32 -3.54 7.64
N VAL A 59 4.20 -3.47 6.66
CA VAL A 59 4.83 -2.23 6.20
C VAL A 59 4.08 -1.56 5.05
N THR A 60 3.22 -2.27 4.30
CA THR A 60 2.60 -1.79 3.04
C THR A 60 1.13 -1.42 3.21
#